data_AF-A0A7V6DZD6-F1
#
_entry.id   AF-A0A7V6DZD6-F1
#
_cell.length_a   1.000
_cell.length_b   1.000
_cell.length_c   1.000
_cell.angle_alpha   90.00
_cell.angle_beta   90.00
_cell.angle_gamma   90.00
#
_symmetry.space_group_name_H-M   'P 1'
#
loop_
_entity.id
_entity.type
_entity.pdbx_description
1 polymer ?
#
loop_
_entity_poly.entity_id
_entity_poly.type
_entity_poly.pdbx_seq_one_letter_code
_entity_poly.pdbx_strand_id
1 'polypeptide(L)'
;MLKVLKFGSSALATAEDIKQVKKIIDRHSPCVAIVSSMGNVSREITGIFEDKKDVNTVEAVKKVVTLHEMLAVELFSGSMKEEVLRVIHMYGNELLGKKEEILSVRDHLVVLSLRLSAYLMATLLECDQVDGAVLLKVSFVQGVPRPDIEQSVPLIQRYFSTVNRTVVMTGGIGSISGGAVIPFGPGGADYTAAVVAMALKSGELDLWTTVDGFMTADPAIVKKA
;
A
#
# COMPACT_ATOMS: atom_id res chain seq x y z
N MET A 1 -10.79 -16.82 -12.88
CA MET A 1 -9.64 -15.91 -13.08
C MET A 1 -9.90 -14.70 -12.23
N LEU A 2 -9.03 -14.39 -11.25
CA LEU A 2 -9.24 -13.26 -10.34
C LEU A 2 -8.83 -11.95 -11.03
N LYS A 3 -9.72 -10.96 -11.01
CA LYS A 3 -9.39 -9.60 -11.45
C LYS A 3 -8.40 -8.97 -10.47
N VAL A 4 -7.49 -8.15 -10.99
CA VAL A 4 -6.56 -7.35 -10.18
C VAL A 4 -6.90 -5.88 -10.38
N LEU A 5 -7.19 -5.20 -9.26
CA LEU A 5 -7.50 -3.77 -9.22
C LEU A 5 -6.41 -3.09 -8.42
N LYS A 6 -5.85 -1.99 -8.90
CA LYS A 6 -4.90 -1.17 -8.15
C LYS A 6 -5.49 0.19 -7.85
N PHE A 7 -5.36 0.64 -6.61
CA PHE A 7 -5.77 1.97 -6.17
C PHE A 7 -4.54 2.79 -5.76
N GLY A 8 -4.31 3.91 -6.48
CA GLY A 8 -3.24 4.85 -6.14
C GLY A 8 -3.58 5.72 -4.93
N SER A 9 -2.57 6.39 -4.38
CA SER A 9 -2.75 7.24 -3.19
C SER A 9 -3.75 8.38 -3.41
N SER A 10 -3.84 8.93 -4.63
CA SER A 10 -4.83 9.96 -4.97
C SER A 10 -6.27 9.43 -4.95
N ALA A 11 -6.49 8.17 -5.33
CA ALA A 11 -7.79 7.51 -5.24
C ALA A 11 -8.17 7.12 -3.79
N LEU A 12 -7.22 7.27 -2.85
CA LEU A 12 -7.35 6.91 -1.44
C LEU A 12 -7.11 8.14 -0.53
N ALA A 13 -7.35 9.35 -1.05
CA ALA A 13 -6.94 10.60 -0.40
C ALA A 13 -7.82 10.98 0.80
N THR A 14 -9.11 10.68 0.77
CA THR A 14 -10.05 11.02 1.84
C THR A 14 -10.89 9.81 2.27
N ALA A 15 -11.54 9.90 3.43
CA ALA A 15 -12.47 8.87 3.87
C ALA A 15 -13.64 8.65 2.89
N GLU A 16 -14.08 9.69 2.18
CA GLU A 16 -15.10 9.57 1.14
C GLU A 16 -14.56 8.81 -0.08
N ASP A 17 -13.36 9.14 -0.56
CA ASP A 17 -12.72 8.43 -1.67
C ASP A 17 -12.55 6.94 -1.35
N ILE A 18 -12.10 6.63 -0.13
CA ILE A 18 -11.94 5.25 0.36
C ILE A 18 -13.28 4.51 0.38
N LYS A 19 -14.39 5.16 0.77
CA LYS A 19 -15.75 4.58 0.70
C LYS A 19 -16.20 4.34 -0.74
N GLN A 20 -15.81 5.18 -1.70
CA GLN A 20 -16.08 4.94 -3.12
C GLN A 20 -15.24 3.77 -3.67
N VAL A 21 -13.96 3.69 -3.30
CA VAL A 21 -13.10 2.54 -3.62
C VAL A 21 -13.68 1.25 -3.08
N LYS A 22 -14.20 1.24 -1.85
CA LYS A 22 -14.90 0.08 -1.29
C LYS A 22 -16.03 -0.40 -2.20
N LYS A 23 -16.89 0.51 -2.68
CA LYS A 23 -17.99 0.19 -3.60
C LYS A 23 -17.49 -0.38 -4.93
N ILE A 24 -16.36 0.12 -5.45
CA ILE A 24 -15.75 -0.39 -6.68
C ILE A 24 -15.26 -1.83 -6.46
N ILE A 25 -14.58 -2.10 -5.35
CA ILE A 25 -14.06 -3.43 -5.02
C ILE A 25 -15.22 -4.42 -4.82
N ASP A 26 -16.27 -4.04 -4.08
CA ASP A 26 -17.46 -4.88 -3.85
C ASP A 26 -18.10 -5.35 -5.17
N ARG A 27 -18.16 -4.47 -6.19
CA ARG A 27 -18.72 -4.79 -7.51
C ARG A 27 -17.89 -5.79 -8.32
N HIS A 28 -16.59 -5.91 -8.01
CA HIS A 28 -15.66 -6.79 -8.70
C HIS A 28 -15.30 -8.04 -7.88
N SER A 29 -15.95 -8.24 -6.72
CA SER A 29 -15.71 -9.38 -5.85
C SER A 29 -16.09 -10.71 -6.53
N PRO A 30 -15.27 -11.78 -6.44
CA PRO A 30 -13.96 -11.82 -5.79
C PRO A 30 -12.84 -11.23 -6.68
N CYS A 31 -11.96 -10.43 -6.07
CA CYS A 31 -10.83 -9.80 -6.75
C CYS A 31 -9.60 -9.67 -5.84
N VAL A 32 -8.47 -9.28 -6.43
CA VAL A 32 -7.29 -8.86 -5.68
C VAL A 32 -7.19 -7.34 -5.77
N ALA A 33 -7.33 -6.65 -4.63
CA ALA A 33 -7.21 -5.20 -4.53
C ALA A 33 -5.82 -4.83 -4.00
N ILE A 34 -4.98 -4.25 -4.86
CA ILE A 34 -3.69 -3.70 -4.49
C ILE A 34 -3.87 -2.25 -4.06
N VAL A 35 -3.50 -1.91 -2.83
CA VAL A 35 -3.64 -0.55 -2.32
C VAL A 35 -2.30 0.09 -2.02
N SER A 36 -2.18 1.37 -2.39
CA SER A 36 -1.09 2.26 -2.01
C SER A 36 -1.37 2.89 -0.63
N SER A 37 -0.55 3.88 -0.26
CA SER A 37 -0.75 4.69 0.95
C SER A 37 -2.03 5.53 0.84
N MET A 38 -2.79 5.57 1.92
CA MET A 38 -3.97 6.41 2.08
C MET A 38 -3.60 7.84 2.51
N GLY A 39 -4.50 8.77 2.22
CA GLY A 39 -4.35 10.17 2.60
C GLY A 39 -3.19 10.86 1.90
N ASN A 40 -2.76 11.96 2.50
CA ASN A 40 -1.55 12.70 2.12
C ASN A 40 -0.26 12.10 2.72
N VAL A 41 -0.31 10.90 3.34
CA VAL A 41 0.81 10.36 4.14
C VAL A 41 2.13 10.30 3.36
N SER A 42 2.11 9.85 2.10
CA SER A 42 3.36 9.80 1.30
C SER A 42 3.98 11.18 1.05
N ARG A 43 3.14 12.22 0.88
CA ARG A 43 3.61 13.60 0.75
C ARG A 43 4.18 14.09 2.07
N GLU A 44 3.49 13.81 3.19
CA GLU A 44 3.96 14.18 4.52
C GLU A 44 5.27 13.50 4.89
N ILE A 45 5.43 12.21 4.56
CA ILE A 45 6.70 11.50 4.73
C ILE A 45 7.78 12.17 3.89
N THR A 46 7.51 12.49 2.63
CA THR A 46 8.51 13.17 1.78
C THR A 46 8.94 14.49 2.41
N GLY A 47 8.00 15.33 2.87
CA GLY A 47 8.29 16.60 3.53
C GLY A 47 9.00 16.47 4.89
N ILE A 48 8.95 15.33 5.57
CA ILE A 48 9.75 15.09 6.79
C ILE A 48 11.24 15.01 6.46
N PHE A 49 11.59 14.43 5.31
CA PHE A 49 12.97 14.18 4.88
C PHE A 49 13.49 15.22 3.86
N GLU A 50 12.63 16.12 3.38
CA GLU A 50 13.06 17.31 2.63
C GLU A 50 13.83 18.25 3.58
N ASP A 51 15.07 18.56 3.23
CA ASP A 51 15.96 19.53 3.87
C ASP A 51 16.37 19.29 5.34
N LYS A 52 16.03 18.13 5.94
CA LYS A 52 16.45 17.79 7.32
C LYS A 52 17.58 16.77 7.35
N LYS A 53 18.74 17.18 7.90
CA LYS A 53 19.87 16.27 8.18
C LYS A 53 19.59 15.36 9.39
N ASP A 54 18.87 15.85 10.40
CA ASP A 54 18.48 15.08 11.58
C ASP A 54 16.96 15.04 11.71
N VAL A 55 16.37 13.89 11.39
CA VAL A 55 14.94 13.64 11.55
C VAL A 55 14.70 13.02 12.93
N ASN A 56 13.80 13.62 13.70
CA ASN A 56 13.31 13.02 14.94
C ASN A 56 12.38 11.86 14.62
N THR A 57 12.87 10.62 14.73
CA THR A 57 12.12 9.39 14.48
C THR A 57 10.79 9.34 15.26
N VAL A 58 10.79 9.76 16.54
CA VAL A 58 9.58 9.70 17.37
C VAL A 58 8.50 10.63 16.82
N GLU A 59 8.89 11.84 16.43
CA GLU A 59 7.97 12.81 15.84
C GLU A 59 7.45 12.34 14.48
N ALA A 60 8.32 11.76 13.65
CA ALA A 60 7.97 11.26 12.33
C ALA A 60 6.97 10.08 12.40
N VAL A 61 7.19 9.14 13.32
CA VAL A 61 6.26 8.02 13.55
C VAL A 61 4.93 8.54 14.08
N LYS A 62 4.93 9.42 15.08
CA LYS A 62 3.71 10.04 15.61
C LYS A 62 2.91 10.73 14.50
N LYS A 63 3.57 11.46 13.60
CA LYS A 63 2.91 12.12 12.47
C LYS A 63 2.20 11.12 11.55
N VAL A 64 2.87 10.03 11.17
CA VAL A 64 2.26 8.97 10.34
C VAL A 64 1.10 8.30 11.07
N VAL A 65 1.26 7.98 12.35
CA VAL A 65 0.21 7.39 13.20
C VAL A 65 -1.03 8.29 13.25
N THR A 66 -0.86 9.58 13.55
CA THR A 66 -1.98 10.52 13.64
C THR A 66 -2.75 10.68 12.34
N LEU A 67 -2.07 10.67 11.18
CA LEU A 67 -2.77 10.73 9.88
C LEU A 67 -3.68 9.50 9.66
N HIS A 68 -3.25 8.32 10.09
CA HIS A 68 -4.08 7.12 10.00
C HIS A 68 -5.19 7.08 11.06
N GLU A 69 -4.94 7.62 12.26
CA GLU A 69 -5.98 7.78 13.29
C GLU A 69 -7.13 8.66 12.79
N MET A 70 -6.82 9.78 12.16
CA MET A 70 -7.82 10.69 11.60
C MET A 70 -8.71 9.96 10.57
N LEU A 71 -8.09 9.24 9.62
CA LEU A 71 -8.83 8.42 8.66
C LEU A 71 -9.66 7.33 9.36
N ALA A 72 -9.10 6.65 10.37
CA ALA A 72 -9.82 5.61 11.10
C ALA A 72 -11.05 6.14 11.84
N VAL A 73 -10.98 7.34 12.41
CA VAL A 73 -12.11 8.00 13.09
C VAL A 73 -13.23 8.35 12.11
N GLU A 74 -12.90 8.69 10.86
CA GLU A 74 -13.88 9.00 9.81
C GLU A 74 -14.48 7.75 9.13
N LEU A 75 -13.74 6.64 9.11
CA LEU A 75 -14.12 5.40 8.44
C LEU A 75 -14.88 4.43 9.35
N PHE A 76 -14.59 4.41 10.65
CA PHE A 76 -15.08 3.41 11.58
C PHE A 76 -15.82 4.01 12.77
N SER A 77 -16.73 3.23 13.36
CA SER A 77 -17.49 3.60 14.56
C SER A 77 -17.57 2.43 15.54
N GLY A 78 -17.93 2.73 16.80
CA GLY A 78 -18.11 1.70 17.85
C GLY A 78 -16.84 0.91 18.14
N SER A 79 -17.00 -0.38 18.49
CA SER A 79 -15.91 -1.28 18.86
C SER A 79 -14.90 -1.49 17.73
N MET A 80 -15.33 -1.44 16.47
CA MET A 80 -14.44 -1.57 15.31
C MET A 80 -13.43 -0.43 15.27
N LYS A 81 -13.87 0.82 15.52
CA LYS A 81 -12.99 1.98 15.60
C LYS A 81 -11.92 1.79 16.67
N GLU A 82 -12.30 1.30 17.84
CA GLU A 82 -11.37 1.07 18.94
C GLU A 82 -10.32 0.01 18.60
N GLU A 83 -10.72 -1.08 17.94
CA GLU A 83 -9.78 -2.10 17.47
C GLU A 83 -8.81 -1.57 16.42
N VAL A 84 -9.32 -0.83 15.43
CA VAL A 84 -8.49 -0.21 14.40
C VAL A 84 -7.46 0.74 15.00
N LEU A 85 -7.88 1.59 15.95
CA LEU A 85 -6.98 2.52 16.64
C LEU A 85 -5.91 1.78 17.45
N ARG A 86 -6.28 0.69 18.15
CA ARG A 86 -5.31 -0.17 18.85
C ARG A 86 -4.26 -0.72 17.91
N VAL A 87 -4.67 -1.23 16.74
CA VAL A 87 -3.74 -1.78 15.74
C VAL A 87 -2.82 -0.70 15.18
N ILE A 88 -3.36 0.49 14.85
CA ILE A 88 -2.55 1.63 14.40
C ILE A 88 -1.44 1.97 15.43
N HIS A 89 -1.80 2.05 16.72
CA HIS A 89 -0.84 2.32 17.79
C HIS A 89 0.19 1.21 17.96
N MET A 90 -0.24 -0.05 17.87
CA MET A 90 0.64 -1.21 17.95
C MET A 90 1.75 -1.13 16.88
N TYR A 91 1.37 -0.90 15.61
CA TYR A 91 2.33 -0.75 14.52
C TYR A 91 3.27 0.45 14.70
N GLY A 92 2.75 1.58 15.20
CA GLY A 92 3.59 2.75 15.52
C GLY A 92 4.61 2.45 16.62
N ASN A 93 4.18 1.80 17.70
CA ASN A 93 5.04 1.43 18.82
C ASN A 93 6.08 0.38 18.44
N GLU A 94 5.73 -0.58 17.59
CA GLU A 94 6.67 -1.57 17.05
C GLU A 94 7.84 -0.86 16.36
N LEU A 95 7.55 0.12 15.50
CA LEU A 95 8.58 0.90 14.80
C LEU A 95 9.45 1.72 15.78
N LEU A 96 8.88 2.26 16.85
CA LEU A 96 9.65 2.97 17.88
C LEU A 96 10.55 2.04 18.72
N GLY A 97 10.18 0.76 18.84
CA GLY A 97 10.93 -0.24 19.61
C GLY A 97 12.10 -0.88 18.85
N LYS A 98 12.17 -0.70 17.53
CA LYS A 98 13.22 -1.26 16.68
C LYS A 98 14.56 -0.53 16.89
N LYS A 99 15.60 -1.30 17.22
CA LYS A 99 16.98 -0.83 17.38
C LYS A 99 17.82 -1.43 16.25
N GLU A 100 18.48 -0.57 15.49
CA GLU A 100 19.41 -0.91 14.39
C GLU A 100 18.76 -1.72 13.26
N GLU A 101 18.50 -1.07 12.12
CA GLU A 101 17.89 -1.73 10.97
C GLU A 101 18.71 -1.52 9.69
N ILE A 102 18.56 -2.46 8.76
CA ILE A 102 19.10 -2.41 7.39
C ILE A 102 18.49 -1.23 6.61
N LEU A 103 17.28 -0.81 6.97
CA LEU A 103 16.50 0.21 6.30
C LEU A 103 16.66 1.58 6.94
N SER A 104 16.48 2.61 6.12
CA SER A 104 16.38 3.98 6.62
C SER A 104 15.07 4.16 7.41
N VAL A 105 15.07 5.12 8.35
CA VAL A 105 13.83 5.54 9.06
C VAL A 105 12.73 5.91 8.06
N ARG A 106 13.10 6.51 6.92
CA ARG A 106 12.18 6.85 5.84
C ARG A 106 11.48 5.62 5.28
N ASP A 107 12.24 4.57 4.95
CA ASP A 107 11.66 3.36 4.37
C ASP A 107 10.72 2.66 5.35
N HIS A 108 11.06 2.67 6.64
CA HIS A 108 10.15 2.16 7.67
C HIS A 108 8.82 2.91 7.73
N LEU A 109 8.86 4.24 7.67
CA LEU A 109 7.63 5.04 7.67
C LEU A 109 6.80 4.78 6.41
N VAL A 110 7.45 4.58 5.25
CA VAL A 110 6.77 4.19 4.01
C VAL A 110 6.09 2.83 4.18
N VAL A 111 6.82 1.81 4.64
CA VAL A 111 6.28 0.46 4.85
C VAL A 111 5.13 0.47 5.85
N LEU A 112 5.29 1.18 6.96
CA LEU A 112 4.24 1.39 7.97
C LEU A 112 2.97 1.97 7.33
N SER A 113 3.11 3.05 6.55
CA SER A 113 1.96 3.70 5.90
C SER A 113 1.23 2.77 4.92
N LEU A 114 1.96 1.96 4.16
CA LEU A 114 1.38 1.03 3.18
C LEU A 114 0.64 -0.12 3.88
N ARG A 115 1.22 -0.67 4.95
CA ARG A 115 0.60 -1.74 5.76
C ARG A 115 -0.68 -1.27 6.45
N LEU A 116 -0.64 -0.09 7.08
CA LEU A 116 -1.82 0.48 7.71
C LEU A 116 -2.91 0.76 6.69
N SER A 117 -2.57 1.26 5.50
CA SER A 117 -3.55 1.49 4.42
C SER A 117 -4.24 0.19 3.97
N ALA A 118 -3.47 -0.88 3.78
CA ALA A 118 -4.01 -2.20 3.47
C ALA A 118 -4.88 -2.76 4.60
N TYR A 119 -4.48 -2.55 5.85
CA TYR A 119 -5.25 -2.97 7.02
C TYR A 119 -6.59 -2.25 7.08
N LEU A 120 -6.61 -0.91 6.98
CA LEU A 120 -7.84 -0.12 6.98
C LEU A 120 -8.79 -0.54 5.85
N MET A 121 -8.28 -0.73 4.63
CA MET A 121 -9.11 -1.17 3.51
C MET A 121 -9.66 -2.59 3.73
N ALA A 122 -8.84 -3.53 4.19
CA ALA A 122 -9.26 -4.90 4.45
C ALA A 122 -10.33 -4.96 5.55
N THR A 123 -10.16 -4.20 6.63
CA THR A 123 -11.14 -4.07 7.71
C THR A 123 -12.45 -3.47 7.21
N LEU A 124 -12.39 -2.43 6.38
CA LEU A 124 -13.59 -1.81 5.80
C LEU A 124 -14.35 -2.76 4.87
N LEU A 125 -13.63 -3.60 4.11
CA LEU A 125 -14.20 -4.59 3.20
C LEU A 125 -14.62 -5.91 3.88
N GLU A 126 -14.24 -6.12 5.14
CA GLU A 126 -14.40 -7.38 5.86
C GLU A 126 -13.81 -8.58 5.07
N CYS A 127 -12.60 -8.39 4.54
CA CYS A 127 -11.94 -9.36 3.67
C CYS A 127 -10.53 -9.72 4.13
N ASP A 128 -9.91 -10.67 3.44
CA ASP A 128 -8.54 -11.07 3.74
C ASP A 128 -7.55 -9.96 3.40
N GLN A 129 -6.52 -9.83 4.23
CA GLN A 129 -5.36 -9.02 3.95
C GLN A 129 -4.14 -9.91 3.70
N VAL A 130 -3.30 -9.55 2.73
CA VAL A 130 -1.96 -10.10 2.59
C VAL A 130 -0.92 -8.98 2.50
N ASP A 131 0.13 -9.09 3.31
CA ASP A 131 1.27 -8.18 3.19
C ASP A 131 2.04 -8.51 1.91
N GLY A 132 2.24 -7.50 1.05
CA GLY A 132 2.94 -7.65 -0.22
C GLY A 132 4.33 -8.27 -0.09
N ALA A 133 5.03 -8.00 1.01
CA ALA A 133 6.36 -8.52 1.27
C ALA A 133 6.41 -10.04 1.52
N VAL A 134 5.26 -10.67 1.81
CA VAL A 134 5.15 -12.14 1.92
C VAL A 134 5.26 -12.79 0.55
N LEU A 135 4.70 -12.16 -0.48
CA LEU A 135 4.58 -12.75 -1.82
C LEU A 135 5.57 -12.17 -2.84
N LEU A 136 6.05 -10.95 -2.63
CA LEU A 136 7.01 -10.29 -3.50
C LEU A 136 8.41 -10.36 -2.92
N LYS A 137 9.34 -10.88 -3.73
CA LYS A 137 10.77 -10.79 -3.49
C LYS A 137 11.37 -9.61 -4.23
N VAL A 138 12.48 -9.10 -3.69
CA VAL A 138 13.16 -7.93 -4.22
C VAL A 138 14.47 -8.34 -4.86
N SER A 139 14.69 -7.87 -6.08
CA SER A 139 15.99 -7.81 -6.73
C SER A 139 16.44 -6.35 -6.86
N PHE A 140 17.72 -6.12 -7.09
CA PHE A 140 18.26 -4.78 -7.31
C PHE A 140 18.78 -4.65 -8.73
N VAL A 141 18.22 -3.70 -9.48
CA VAL A 141 18.68 -3.36 -10.83
C VAL A 141 19.31 -1.99 -10.75
N GLN A 142 20.63 -1.92 -10.94
CA GLN A 142 21.41 -0.68 -10.79
C GLN A 142 21.17 0.03 -9.44
N GLY A 143 21.05 -0.75 -8.36
CA GLY A 143 20.78 -0.23 -7.02
C GLY A 143 19.32 0.16 -6.74
N VAL A 144 18.43 0.07 -7.73
CA VAL A 144 17.00 0.34 -7.56
C VAL A 144 16.26 -0.96 -7.22
N PRO A 145 15.48 -1.01 -6.12
CA PRO A 145 14.71 -2.19 -5.77
C PRO A 145 13.59 -2.44 -6.77
N ARG A 146 13.47 -3.68 -7.24
CA ARG A 146 12.46 -4.13 -8.22
C ARG A 146 11.88 -5.48 -7.78
N PRO A 147 10.64 -5.81 -8.15
CA PRO A 147 10.13 -7.16 -7.95
C PRO A 147 11.01 -8.19 -8.67
N ASP A 148 11.47 -9.19 -7.94
CA ASP A 148 12.07 -10.39 -8.51
C ASP A 148 10.94 -11.29 -9.01
N ILE A 149 10.70 -11.26 -10.33
CA ILE A 149 9.58 -11.97 -10.95
C ILE A 149 9.72 -13.49 -10.76
N GLU A 150 10.93 -14.03 -10.97
CA GLU A 150 11.18 -15.47 -10.92
C GLU A 150 10.89 -16.05 -9.52
N GLN A 151 11.30 -15.33 -8.48
CA GLN A 151 11.02 -15.75 -7.10
C GLN A 151 9.59 -15.45 -6.64
N SER A 152 8.98 -14.37 -7.13
CA SER A 152 7.66 -13.92 -6.63
C SER A 152 6.50 -14.69 -7.25
N VAL A 153 6.56 -15.02 -8.55
CA VAL A 153 5.43 -15.65 -9.27
C VAL A 153 4.98 -16.96 -8.61
N PRO A 154 5.87 -17.91 -8.25
CA PRO A 154 5.46 -19.15 -7.60
C PRO A 154 4.79 -18.93 -6.24
N LEU A 155 5.24 -17.91 -5.48
CA LEU A 155 4.66 -17.56 -4.18
C LEU A 155 3.24 -17.02 -4.34
N ILE A 156 3.03 -16.11 -5.29
CA ILE A 156 1.72 -15.54 -5.62
C ILE A 156 0.77 -16.64 -6.09
N GLN A 157 1.20 -17.48 -7.04
CA GLN A 157 0.37 -18.58 -7.55
C GLN A 157 -0.01 -19.56 -6.45
N ARG A 158 0.94 -19.92 -5.58
CA ARG A 158 0.67 -20.80 -4.44
C ARG A 158 -0.35 -20.20 -3.48
N TYR A 159 -0.18 -18.93 -3.10
CA TYR A 159 -1.10 -18.25 -2.19
C TYR A 159 -2.52 -18.20 -2.76
N PHE A 160 -2.67 -17.77 -4.02
CA PHE A 160 -3.98 -17.62 -4.65
C PHE A 160 -4.58 -18.92 -5.20
N SER A 161 -3.86 -20.05 -5.16
CA SER A 161 -4.39 -21.35 -5.61
C SER A 161 -5.59 -21.84 -4.78
N THR A 162 -5.71 -21.39 -3.53
CA THR A 162 -6.78 -21.77 -2.60
C THR A 162 -7.70 -20.61 -2.23
N VAL A 163 -7.48 -19.42 -2.79
CA VAL A 163 -8.23 -18.21 -2.45
C VAL A 163 -9.38 -18.02 -3.43
N ASN A 164 -10.60 -17.95 -2.92
CA ASN A 164 -11.83 -17.75 -3.69
C ASN A 164 -12.64 -16.51 -3.24
N ARG A 165 -12.00 -15.60 -2.50
CA ARG A 165 -12.60 -14.38 -1.94
C ARG A 165 -11.73 -13.17 -2.24
N THR A 166 -12.29 -11.98 -2.00
CA THR A 166 -11.53 -10.74 -2.13
C THR A 166 -10.36 -10.70 -1.17
N VAL A 167 -9.20 -10.28 -1.68
CA VAL A 167 -7.98 -10.06 -0.88
C VAL A 167 -7.49 -8.64 -1.13
N VAL A 168 -7.25 -7.90 -0.05
CA VAL A 168 -6.49 -6.66 -0.09
C VAL A 168 -5.01 -6.98 0.11
N MET A 169 -4.17 -6.53 -0.82
CA MET A 169 -2.72 -6.71 -0.74
C MET A 169 -2.02 -5.36 -0.62
N THR A 170 -1.05 -5.28 0.28
CA THR A 170 -0.19 -4.10 0.40
C THR A 170 0.63 -3.92 -0.87
N GLY A 171 0.45 -2.81 -1.58
CA GLY A 171 1.23 -2.47 -2.77
C GLY A 171 2.56 -1.81 -2.43
N GLY A 172 3.55 -1.96 -3.30
CA GLY A 172 4.78 -1.15 -3.27
C GLY A 172 5.87 -1.62 -2.33
N ILE A 173 5.76 -2.83 -1.78
CA ILE A 173 6.77 -3.42 -0.88
C ILE A 173 7.09 -4.86 -1.29
N GLY A 174 8.31 -5.29 -1.01
CA GLY A 174 8.77 -6.67 -1.16
C GLY A 174 9.76 -7.05 -0.07
N SER A 175 10.15 -8.32 0.04
CA SER A 175 11.20 -8.77 0.96
C SER A 175 12.48 -9.21 0.25
N ILE A 176 13.65 -8.93 0.85
CA ILE A 176 14.94 -9.50 0.43
C ILE A 176 15.23 -10.82 1.17
N SER A 177 16.26 -11.54 0.71
CA SER A 177 16.87 -12.64 1.48
C SER A 177 17.33 -12.12 2.85
N GLY A 178 16.76 -12.66 3.93
CA GLY A 178 16.96 -12.16 5.31
C GLY A 178 15.72 -11.51 5.94
N GLY A 179 14.63 -11.34 5.16
CA GLY A 179 13.31 -10.95 5.68
C GLY A 179 13.08 -9.44 5.81
N ALA A 180 14.09 -8.60 5.57
CA ALA A 180 13.89 -7.16 5.54
C ALA A 180 12.94 -6.75 4.40
N VAL A 181 12.04 -5.80 4.69
CA VAL A 181 10.97 -5.35 3.79
C VAL A 181 11.36 -4.05 3.11
N ILE A 182 11.60 -4.09 1.81
CA ILE A 182 12.07 -2.95 1.03
C ILE A 182 10.89 -2.33 0.26
N PRO A 183 10.65 -1.00 0.37
CA PRO A 183 9.73 -0.31 -0.51
C PRO A 183 10.33 -0.18 -1.93
N PHE A 184 9.51 -0.35 -2.96
CA PHE A 184 9.93 -0.20 -4.36
C PHE A 184 10.05 1.27 -4.82
N GLY A 185 9.66 2.22 -3.96
CA GLY A 185 9.64 3.65 -4.29
C GLY A 185 8.44 4.06 -5.18
N PRO A 186 8.53 5.22 -5.86
CA PRO A 186 7.47 5.74 -6.73
C PRO A 186 7.04 4.73 -7.80
N GLY A 187 5.73 4.54 -7.98
CA GLY A 187 5.17 3.55 -8.90
C GLY A 187 5.22 2.10 -8.38
N GLY A 188 5.71 1.86 -7.16
CA GLY A 188 5.85 0.52 -6.59
C GLY A 188 4.54 -0.26 -6.52
N ALA A 189 3.42 0.40 -6.25
CA ALA A 189 2.10 -0.24 -6.20
C ALA A 189 1.63 -0.70 -7.60
N ASP A 190 1.95 0.07 -8.65
CA ASP A 190 1.67 -0.33 -10.05
C ASP A 190 2.52 -1.55 -10.44
N TYR A 191 3.79 -1.58 -10.03
CA TYR A 191 4.67 -2.73 -10.22
C TYR A 191 4.14 -3.98 -9.51
N THR A 192 3.68 -3.81 -8.26
CA THR A 192 3.06 -4.89 -7.49
C THR A 192 1.85 -5.46 -8.23
N ALA A 193 0.96 -4.59 -8.71
CA ALA A 193 -0.24 -5.01 -9.41
C ALA A 193 0.06 -5.71 -10.75
N ALA A 194 1.04 -5.21 -11.50
CA ALA A 194 1.48 -5.85 -12.75
C ALA A 194 2.02 -7.27 -12.52
N VAL A 195 2.88 -7.46 -11.51
CA VAL A 195 3.43 -8.79 -11.19
C VAL A 195 2.34 -9.75 -10.72
N VAL A 196 1.40 -9.28 -9.88
CA VAL A 196 0.27 -10.11 -9.41
C VAL A 196 -0.64 -10.49 -10.56
N ALA A 197 -1.06 -9.53 -11.41
CA ALA A 197 -1.92 -9.80 -12.56
C ALA A 197 -1.28 -10.78 -13.56
N MET A 198 0.02 -10.65 -13.81
CA MET A 198 0.79 -11.58 -14.63
C MET A 198 0.85 -12.98 -14.01
N ALA A 199 1.17 -13.08 -12.70
CA ALA A 199 1.25 -14.35 -12.00
C ALA A 199 -0.08 -15.12 -12.01
N LEU A 200 -1.19 -14.39 -11.86
CA LEU A 200 -2.55 -14.92 -11.86
C LEU A 200 -3.16 -15.08 -13.26
N LYS A 201 -2.46 -14.63 -14.31
CA LYS A 201 -2.95 -14.58 -15.69
C LYS A 201 -4.32 -13.90 -15.77
N SER A 202 -4.49 -12.76 -15.10
CA SER A 202 -5.79 -12.11 -14.86
C SER A 202 -6.53 -11.59 -16.09
N GLY A 203 -5.93 -11.65 -17.30
CA GLY A 203 -6.51 -11.15 -18.55
C GLY A 203 -6.46 -9.62 -18.66
N GLU A 204 -6.76 -8.91 -17.56
CA GLU A 204 -6.72 -7.46 -17.44
C GLU A 204 -6.15 -7.03 -16.07
N LEU A 205 -5.68 -5.78 -16.01
CA LEU A 205 -5.25 -5.08 -14.80
C LEU A 205 -5.87 -3.67 -14.82
N ASP A 206 -6.71 -3.38 -13.83
CA ASP A 206 -7.37 -2.09 -13.71
C ASP A 206 -6.57 -1.17 -12.80
N LEU A 207 -6.05 -0.07 -13.37
CA LEU A 207 -5.34 0.97 -12.62
C LEU A 207 -6.28 2.14 -12.33
N TRP A 208 -6.78 2.21 -11.10
CA TRP A 208 -7.66 3.28 -10.65
C TRP A 208 -6.85 4.49 -10.18
N THR A 209 -7.08 5.61 -10.88
CA THR A 209 -6.45 6.92 -10.65
C THR A 209 -7.51 8.02 -10.72
N THR A 210 -7.12 9.26 -10.43
CA THR A 210 -8.00 10.44 -10.39
C THR A 210 -8.09 11.18 -11.73
N VAL A 211 -7.52 10.62 -12.80
CA VAL A 211 -7.59 11.14 -14.17
C VAL A 211 -8.26 10.09 -15.07
N ASP A 212 -8.97 10.53 -16.10
CA ASP A 212 -9.74 9.65 -17.00
C ASP A 212 -8.84 8.92 -18.01
N GLY A 213 -7.83 8.21 -17.51
CA GLY A 213 -6.83 7.48 -18.29
C GLY A 213 -5.65 8.35 -18.71
N PHE A 214 -5.00 7.95 -19.81
CA PHE A 214 -3.88 8.69 -20.38
C PHE A 214 -4.39 9.93 -21.10
N MET A 215 -3.92 11.10 -20.65
CA MET A 215 -4.23 12.41 -21.24
C MET A 215 -3.19 12.78 -22.30
N THR A 216 -3.50 13.74 -23.18
CA THR A 216 -2.56 14.19 -24.22
C THR A 216 -1.35 14.95 -23.67
N ALA A 217 -1.49 15.51 -22.46
CA ALA A 217 -0.45 16.16 -21.66
C ALA A 217 -0.78 16.00 -20.16
N ASP A 218 0.10 16.43 -19.27
CA ASP A 218 -0.23 16.47 -17.83
C ASP A 218 -1.42 17.44 -17.59
N PRO A 219 -2.60 16.96 -17.13
CA PRO A 219 -3.77 17.81 -16.92
C PRO A 219 -3.57 18.84 -15.80
N ALA A 220 -2.59 18.64 -14.91
CA ALA A 220 -2.22 19.64 -13.91
C ALA A 220 -1.51 20.86 -14.54
N ILE A 221 -0.86 20.67 -15.69
CA ILE A 221 -0.13 21.71 -16.42
C ILE A 221 -1.00 22.27 -17.56
N VAL A 222 -1.65 21.40 -18.32
CA VAL A 222 -2.45 21.74 -19.49
C VAL A 222 -3.93 21.47 -19.18
N LYS A 223 -4.68 22.52 -18.85
CA LYS A 223 -6.10 22.41 -18.46
C LYS A 223 -7.04 21.83 -19.53
N LYS A 224 -6.58 21.70 -20.78
CA LYS A 224 -7.32 21.12 -21.92
C LYS A 224 -6.66 19.83 -22.45
N ALA A 225 -5.90 19.13 -21.60
CA ALA A 225 -5.21 17.89 -21.93
C ALA A 225 -6.15 16.75 -22.32
#